data_AF-A0A818V203-F1
#
_entry.id   AF-A0A818V203-F1
#
_cell.length_a   1.000
_cell.length_b   1.000
_cell.length_c   1.000
_cell.angle_alpha   90.00
_cell.angle_beta   90.00
_cell.angle_gamma   90.00
#
_symmetry.space_group_name_H-M   'P 1'
#
loop_
_entity.id
_entity.type
_entity.pdbx_description
1 polymer ?
#
loop_
_entity_poly.entity_id
_entity_poly.type
_entity_poly.pdbx_seq_one_letter_code
_entity_poly.pdbx_strand_id
1 'polypeptide(L)'
;MAATNFLRISTNFFLLIFIVELNAAKIGKEKHYMDKMCGNELFTLDGDRIPGISLQLTSGSKYKPNANCTVRFRTAQPSQRLIITMEKMDITDCPGDLLKIYDGKNLLNMATKQQCGTTASFTVTSSTTQVSITFTSNAASESSGFQAAIALHFPMIASCPQNLGFFQCKNKNCISKQLECDGRNHCGDGTDENQCGILSG
;
A
#
# COMPACT_ATOMS: atom_id res chain seq x y z
N MET A 1 45.27 42.73 9.93
CA MET A 1 45.58 41.71 10.96
C MET A 1 44.44 40.72 11.00
N ALA A 2 44.68 39.53 10.46
CA ALA A 2 43.79 38.38 10.59
C ALA A 2 44.45 37.40 11.55
N ALA A 3 43.69 36.89 12.52
CA ALA A 3 43.88 35.56 13.08
C ALA A 3 42.55 35.13 13.69
N THR A 4 41.99 34.10 13.08
CA THR A 4 40.74 33.41 13.38
C THR A 4 40.87 32.56 14.64
N ASN A 5 39.89 32.67 15.54
CA ASN A 5 39.75 31.79 16.71
C ASN A 5 39.19 30.42 16.30
N PHE A 6 39.91 29.36 16.68
CA PHE A 6 39.45 27.98 16.60
C PHE A 6 38.46 27.68 17.73
N LEU A 7 37.21 27.37 17.39
CA LEU A 7 36.32 26.60 18.26
C LEU A 7 36.31 25.15 17.78
N ARG A 8 36.88 24.26 18.60
CA ARG A 8 36.87 22.81 18.39
C ARG A 8 35.45 22.28 18.57
N ILE A 9 34.80 21.86 17.48
CA ILE A 9 33.55 21.12 17.52
C ILE A 9 33.89 19.62 17.58
N SER A 10 33.40 18.96 18.63
CA SER A 10 33.70 17.57 18.98
C SER A 10 33.26 16.58 17.89
N THR A 11 34.15 15.63 17.56
CA THR A 11 33.92 14.51 16.63
C THR A 11 32.75 13.61 17.01
N ASN A 12 32.30 13.66 18.28
CA ASN A 12 31.14 12.90 18.75
C ASN A 12 29.79 13.44 18.24
N PHE A 13 29.69 14.73 17.89
CA PHE A 13 28.42 15.28 17.40
C PHE A 13 28.15 14.88 15.95
N PHE A 14 29.20 14.80 15.12
CA PHE A 14 29.12 14.22 13.78
C PHE A 14 28.82 12.73 13.82
N LEU A 15 29.38 11.99 14.79
CA LEU A 15 29.09 10.57 14.97
C LEU A 15 27.63 10.33 15.41
N LEU A 16 27.07 11.19 16.27
CA LEU A 16 25.66 11.11 16.67
C LEU A 16 24.68 11.46 15.52
N ILE A 17 25.06 12.35 14.60
CA ILE A 17 24.27 12.64 13.39
C ILE A 17 24.34 11.48 12.38
N PHE A 18 25.39 10.64 12.42
CA PHE A 18 25.52 9.46 11.56
C PHE A 18 24.98 8.14 12.16
N ILE A 19 24.79 8.03 13.48
CA ILE A 19 24.26 6.81 14.15
C ILE A 19 22.73 6.77 14.22
N VAL A 20 22.04 7.87 13.90
CA VAL A 20 20.70 7.69 13.31
C VAL A 20 20.96 7.28 11.87
N GLU A 21 21.36 6.01 11.69
CA GLU A 21 21.35 5.39 10.38
C GLU A 21 20.05 5.79 9.73
N LEU A 22 20.18 6.48 8.59
CA LEU A 22 19.21 6.46 7.52
C LEU A 22 18.94 4.99 7.21
N ASN A 23 18.12 4.35 8.04
CA ASN A 23 17.12 3.43 7.53
C ASN A 23 16.28 4.31 6.62
N ALA A 24 16.77 4.52 5.40
CA ALA A 24 15.91 4.77 4.27
C ALA A 24 15.05 3.52 4.17
N ALA A 25 14.03 3.41 5.03
CA ALA A 25 12.90 2.56 4.79
C ALA A 25 12.49 2.93 3.37
N LYS A 26 12.64 1.98 2.43
CA LYS A 26 12.28 2.23 1.04
C LYS A 26 10.83 2.69 1.04
N ILE A 27 10.62 3.98 0.80
CA ILE A 27 9.31 4.59 0.74
C ILE A 27 8.55 3.84 -0.36
N GLY A 28 7.38 3.27 -0.04
CA GLY A 28 6.63 2.37 -0.93
C GLY A 28 6.68 0.88 -0.59
N LYS A 29 7.67 0.41 0.20
CA LYS A 29 7.82 -1.02 0.54
C LYS A 29 7.22 -1.42 1.88
N GLU A 30 6.33 -0.61 2.43
CA GLU A 30 5.78 -0.88 3.75
C GLU A 30 4.87 -2.10 3.70
N LYS A 31 5.29 -3.18 4.37
CA LYS A 31 4.57 -4.44 4.40
C LYS A 31 3.71 -4.51 5.66
N HIS A 32 2.43 -4.76 5.47
CA HIS A 32 1.44 -4.87 6.53
C HIS A 32 0.69 -6.19 6.46
N TYR A 33 0.21 -6.64 7.61
CA TYR A 33 -0.51 -7.91 7.75
C TYR A 33 -1.88 -7.66 8.36
N MET A 34 -2.94 -8.05 7.64
CA MET A 34 -4.32 -7.83 8.06
C MET A 34 -4.61 -8.52 9.40
N ASP A 35 -4.10 -9.72 9.64
CA ASP A 35 -4.23 -10.46 10.90
C ASP A 35 -3.54 -9.80 12.11
N LYS A 36 -2.58 -8.90 11.88
CA LYS A 36 -1.93 -8.08 12.93
C LYS A 36 -2.58 -6.71 13.11
N MET A 37 -3.25 -6.22 12.08
CA MET A 37 -3.97 -4.95 12.10
C MET A 37 -5.41 -5.09 12.59
N CYS A 38 -5.89 -6.31 12.76
CA CYS A 38 -7.26 -6.58 13.13
C CYS A 38 -7.64 -5.94 14.47
N GLY A 39 -8.72 -5.17 14.50
CA GLY A 39 -9.16 -4.43 15.70
C GLY A 39 -8.58 -3.02 15.83
N ASN A 40 -7.65 -2.62 14.95
CA ASN A 40 -7.24 -1.21 14.86
C ASN A 40 -8.25 -0.40 14.05
N GLU A 41 -8.46 0.87 14.44
CA GLU A 41 -9.56 1.65 13.88
C GLU A 41 -9.32 2.14 12.45
N LEU A 42 -8.09 2.59 12.13
CA LEU A 42 -7.82 3.28 10.87
C LEU A 42 -6.33 3.44 10.55
N PHE A 43 -5.91 3.01 9.37
CA PHE A 43 -4.56 3.28 8.83
C PHE A 43 -4.60 4.45 7.85
N THR A 44 -3.68 5.39 7.97
CA THR A 44 -3.66 6.62 7.14
C THR A 44 -2.46 6.60 6.21
N LEU A 45 -2.71 6.67 4.90
CA LEU A 45 -1.67 6.85 3.90
C LEU A 45 -1.44 8.35 3.69
N ASP A 46 -0.17 8.75 3.72
CA ASP A 46 0.29 10.12 3.54
C ASP A 46 1.30 10.17 2.40
N GLY A 47 1.08 11.02 1.41
CA GLY A 47 1.87 11.05 0.16
C GLY A 47 3.36 11.28 0.39
N ASP A 48 3.71 12.00 1.46
CA ASP A 48 5.10 12.34 1.75
C ASP A 48 5.84 11.21 2.50
N ARG A 49 5.12 10.30 3.16
CA ARG A 49 5.69 9.29 4.05
C ARG A 49 5.37 7.85 3.64
N ILE A 50 4.10 7.62 3.30
CA ILE A 50 3.52 6.30 3.02
C ILE A 50 2.63 6.43 1.76
N PRO A 51 3.24 6.60 0.57
CA PRO A 51 2.49 6.73 -0.67
C PRO A 51 1.85 5.42 -1.13
N GLY A 52 2.35 4.29 -0.64
CA GLY A 52 1.82 2.96 -0.94
C GLY A 52 2.35 1.91 0.05
N ILE A 53 1.60 0.81 0.16
CA ILE A 53 1.88 -0.32 1.05
C ILE A 53 1.57 -1.65 0.34
N SER A 54 2.15 -2.73 0.85
CA SER A 54 1.71 -4.10 0.54
C SER A 54 0.96 -4.69 1.72
N LEU A 55 -0.31 -5.03 1.52
CA LEU A 55 -1.15 -5.70 2.50
C LEU A 55 -1.21 -7.20 2.21
N GLN A 56 -0.78 -8.02 3.16
CA GLN A 56 -0.96 -9.47 3.14
C GLN A 56 -2.03 -9.87 4.14
N LEU A 57 -2.81 -10.92 3.84
CA LEU A 57 -3.84 -11.39 4.78
C LEU A 57 -3.21 -11.84 6.11
N THR A 58 -2.12 -12.61 6.04
CA THR A 58 -1.49 -13.20 7.22
C THR A 58 0.02 -13.16 7.16
N SER A 59 0.63 -13.10 8.33
CA SER A 59 2.08 -13.28 8.53
C SER A 59 2.51 -14.74 8.65
N GLY A 60 1.56 -15.65 8.86
CA GLY A 60 1.78 -17.09 8.84
C GLY A 60 1.82 -17.65 7.41
N SER A 61 1.99 -18.97 7.31
CA SER A 61 1.87 -19.70 6.04
C SER A 61 0.42 -19.85 5.57
N LYS A 62 -0.55 -19.76 6.49
CA LYS A 62 -1.98 -19.87 6.24
C LYS A 62 -2.77 -18.95 7.19
N TYR A 63 -3.93 -18.45 6.74
CA TYR A 63 -4.80 -17.64 7.59
C TYR A 63 -5.51 -18.49 8.64
N LYS A 64 -5.90 -17.89 9.77
CA LYS A 64 -6.59 -18.59 10.86
C LYS A 64 -8.05 -18.92 10.50
N PRO A 65 -8.64 -19.98 11.08
CA PRO A 65 -10.04 -20.27 10.90
C PRO A 65 -10.89 -19.34 11.76
N ASN A 66 -12.16 -19.18 11.42
CA ASN A 66 -13.11 -18.28 12.09
C ASN A 66 -12.63 -16.83 12.17
N ALA A 67 -11.80 -16.40 11.21
CA ALA A 67 -11.37 -15.02 11.13
C ALA A 67 -12.58 -14.16 10.77
N ASN A 68 -12.74 -13.04 11.45
CA ASN A 68 -13.65 -11.97 11.04
C ASN A 68 -12.90 -10.67 11.24
N CYS A 69 -12.25 -10.23 10.16
CA CYS A 69 -11.35 -9.11 10.23
C CYS A 69 -11.75 -8.03 9.25
N THR A 70 -11.78 -6.78 9.73
CA THR A 70 -11.95 -5.60 8.88
C THR A 70 -10.82 -4.62 9.18
N VAL A 71 -10.12 -4.21 8.13
CA VAL A 71 -9.14 -3.12 8.19
C VAL A 71 -9.65 -1.94 7.38
N ARG A 72 -9.38 -0.74 7.87
CA ARG A 72 -9.80 0.51 7.23
C ARG A 72 -8.58 1.33 6.86
N PHE A 73 -8.56 1.82 5.63
CA PHE A 73 -7.52 2.70 5.13
C PHE A 73 -8.15 4.04 4.76
N ARG A 74 -7.44 5.13 5.01
CA ARG A 74 -7.82 6.45 4.52
C ARG A 74 -6.63 7.21 3.94
N THR A 75 -6.94 8.20 3.11
CA THR A 75 -5.97 9.18 2.63
C THR A 75 -5.81 10.30 3.66
N ALA A 76 -4.62 10.89 3.73
CA ALA A 76 -4.37 12.09 4.53
C ALA A 76 -5.03 13.33 3.90
N GLN A 77 -5.12 13.39 2.56
CA GLN A 77 -5.66 14.55 1.85
C GLN A 77 -7.02 14.25 1.20
N PRO A 78 -7.98 15.22 1.21
CA PRO A 78 -9.30 15.04 0.59
C PRO A 78 -9.29 14.88 -0.94
N SER A 79 -8.24 15.38 -1.59
CA SER A 79 -8.03 15.28 -3.04
C SER A 79 -7.52 13.92 -3.49
N GLN A 80 -7.10 13.06 -2.55
CA GLN A 80 -6.53 11.75 -2.84
C GLN A 80 -7.59 10.64 -2.74
N ARG A 81 -7.33 9.56 -3.47
CA ARG A 81 -8.09 8.30 -3.46
C ARG A 81 -7.12 7.14 -3.28
N LEU A 82 -7.64 5.93 -3.18
CA LEU A 82 -6.85 4.71 -3.00
C LEU A 82 -7.06 3.79 -4.20
N ILE A 83 -5.99 3.24 -4.73
CA ILE A 83 -6.02 2.10 -5.65
C ILE A 83 -5.68 0.86 -4.85
N ILE A 84 -6.49 -0.17 -4.99
CA ILE A 84 -6.28 -1.50 -4.40
C ILE A 84 -6.11 -2.48 -5.54
N THR A 85 -4.89 -2.97 -5.72
CA THR A 85 -4.56 -3.95 -6.74
C THR A 85 -4.28 -5.29 -6.07
N MET A 86 -5.08 -6.29 -6.41
CA MET A 86 -4.80 -7.66 -5.95
C MET A 86 -3.67 -8.24 -6.78
N GLU A 87 -2.65 -8.75 -6.10
CA GLU A 87 -1.45 -9.33 -6.71
C GLU A 87 -1.47 -10.85 -6.60
N LYS A 88 -1.94 -11.36 -5.46
CA LYS A 88 -2.07 -12.80 -5.18
C LYS A 88 -3.35 -13.08 -4.42
N MET A 89 -3.95 -14.22 -4.71
CA MET A 89 -5.13 -14.71 -4.03
C MET A 89 -5.11 -16.22 -4.01
N ASP A 90 -5.43 -16.78 -2.85
CA ASP A 90 -5.50 -18.20 -2.55
C ASP A 90 -6.44 -18.35 -1.35
N ILE A 91 -7.74 -18.25 -1.64
CA ILE A 91 -8.85 -18.34 -0.68
C ILE A 91 -9.79 -19.42 -1.21
N THR A 92 -9.46 -20.71 -1.01
CA THR A 92 -10.06 -21.79 -1.81
C THR A 92 -11.38 -22.34 -1.27
N ASP A 93 -11.71 -22.10 0.01
CA ASP A 93 -12.97 -22.59 0.59
C ASP A 93 -14.15 -21.67 0.24
N CYS A 94 -14.55 -21.65 -1.04
CA CYS A 94 -15.62 -20.80 -1.54
C CYS A 94 -17.01 -21.44 -1.36
N PRO A 95 -18.05 -20.70 -0.90
CA PRO A 95 -18.08 -19.31 -0.45
C PRO A 95 -17.86 -19.14 1.07
N GLY A 96 -17.35 -20.17 1.77
CA GLY A 96 -17.12 -20.16 3.21
C GLY A 96 -16.12 -19.09 3.68
N ASP A 97 -15.05 -18.92 2.90
CA ASP A 97 -14.02 -17.90 3.08
C ASP A 97 -14.14 -16.83 2.01
N LEU A 98 -14.06 -15.56 2.41
CA LEU A 98 -14.51 -14.47 1.56
C LEU A 98 -13.78 -13.16 1.82
N LEU A 99 -13.29 -12.55 0.74
CA LEU A 99 -12.78 -11.19 0.72
C LEU A 99 -13.87 -10.24 0.22
N LYS A 100 -14.06 -9.12 0.92
CA LYS A 100 -14.92 -8.01 0.52
C LYS A 100 -14.15 -6.69 0.56
N ILE A 101 -14.33 -5.87 -0.47
CA ILE A 101 -13.75 -4.52 -0.56
C ILE A 101 -14.88 -3.51 -0.71
N TYR A 102 -14.84 -2.46 0.10
CA TYR A 102 -15.78 -1.35 0.10
C TYR A 102 -15.04 -0.04 -0.21
N ASP A 103 -15.48 0.67 -1.24
CA ASP A 103 -14.84 1.90 -1.75
C ASP A 103 -15.26 3.21 -1.03
N GLY A 104 -16.13 3.09 -0.03
CA GLY A 104 -16.58 4.16 0.87
C GLY A 104 -17.72 5.05 0.36
N LYS A 105 -18.20 4.91 -0.89
CA LYS A 105 -19.32 5.73 -1.43
C LYS A 105 -20.66 5.01 -1.44
N ASN A 106 -20.66 3.69 -1.28
CA ASN A 106 -21.85 2.88 -1.41
C ASN A 106 -22.86 3.12 -0.27
N LEU A 107 -23.93 3.88 -0.55
CA LEU A 107 -25.03 4.20 0.38
C LEU A 107 -25.77 2.97 0.92
N LEU A 108 -25.63 1.82 0.25
CA LEU A 108 -26.25 0.55 0.63
C LEU A 108 -25.31 -0.39 1.39
N ASN A 109 -24.09 0.06 1.73
CA ASN A 109 -23.02 -0.79 2.30
C ASN A 109 -22.73 -2.06 1.48
N MET A 110 -22.97 -2.00 0.16
CA MET A 110 -22.65 -3.09 -0.75
C MET A 110 -21.15 -3.11 -1.04
N ALA A 111 -20.56 -4.31 -1.04
CA ALA A 111 -19.16 -4.47 -1.39
C ALA A 111 -18.97 -4.17 -2.89
N THR A 112 -18.02 -3.28 -3.21
CA THR A 112 -17.61 -2.99 -4.59
C THR A 112 -17.03 -4.23 -5.26
N LYS A 113 -16.37 -5.08 -4.48
CA LYS A 113 -15.88 -6.40 -4.91
C LYS A 113 -16.06 -7.40 -3.79
N GLN A 114 -16.57 -8.58 -4.14
CA GLN A 114 -16.61 -9.76 -3.28
C GLN A 114 -15.97 -10.91 -4.05
N GLN A 115 -14.97 -11.57 -3.47
CA GLN A 115 -14.18 -12.57 -4.17
C GLN A 115 -13.62 -13.62 -3.20
N CYS A 116 -13.53 -14.85 -3.70
CA CYS A 116 -12.67 -15.91 -3.19
C CYS A 116 -12.12 -16.69 -4.41
N GLY A 117 -11.31 -17.71 -4.18
CA GLY A 117 -10.63 -18.51 -5.19
C GLY A 117 -9.17 -18.13 -5.35
N THR A 118 -8.61 -18.42 -6.53
CA THR A 118 -7.18 -18.18 -6.84
C THR A 118 -6.96 -17.05 -7.86
N THR A 119 -8.04 -16.42 -8.32
CA THR A 119 -7.99 -15.35 -9.33
C THR A 119 -7.74 -14.00 -8.68
N ALA A 120 -6.49 -13.52 -8.73
CA ALA A 120 -6.08 -12.26 -8.13
C ALA A 120 -6.17 -11.04 -9.08
N SER A 121 -6.45 -11.22 -10.36
CA SER A 121 -6.26 -10.16 -11.37
C SER A 121 -7.39 -9.12 -11.41
N PHE A 122 -7.52 -8.32 -10.35
CA PHE A 122 -8.43 -7.18 -10.34
C PHE A 122 -7.89 -5.99 -9.54
N THR A 123 -8.38 -4.81 -9.91
CA THR A 123 -8.06 -3.54 -9.25
C THR A 123 -9.36 -2.83 -8.88
N VAL A 124 -9.40 -2.19 -7.71
CA VAL A 124 -10.50 -1.33 -7.25
C VAL A 124 -9.94 0.05 -6.98
N THR A 125 -10.51 1.08 -7.60
CA THR A 125 -10.18 2.48 -7.30
C THR A 125 -11.28 3.05 -6.41
N SER A 126 -10.90 3.63 -5.28
CA SER A 126 -11.83 4.22 -4.34
C SER A 126 -12.47 5.49 -4.90
N SER A 127 -13.75 5.67 -4.61
CA SER A 127 -14.46 6.90 -4.97
C SER A 127 -14.46 7.93 -3.83
N THR A 128 -14.11 7.51 -2.61
CA THR A 128 -13.91 8.35 -1.43
C THR A 128 -12.47 8.28 -0.90
N THR A 129 -12.19 9.06 0.15
CA THR A 129 -10.90 9.04 0.85
C THR A 129 -10.71 7.82 1.74
N GLN A 130 -11.73 6.96 1.91
CA GLN A 130 -11.69 5.81 2.81
C GLN A 130 -12.12 4.53 2.12
N VAL A 131 -11.44 3.44 2.42
CA VAL A 131 -11.84 2.08 2.00
C VAL A 131 -11.81 1.15 3.19
N SER A 132 -12.65 0.13 3.15
CA SER A 132 -12.57 -0.99 4.09
C SER A 132 -12.40 -2.30 3.34
N ILE A 133 -11.53 -3.15 3.87
CA ILE A 133 -11.28 -4.51 3.38
C ILE A 133 -11.66 -5.46 4.50
N THR A 134 -12.57 -6.37 4.22
CA THR A 134 -13.07 -7.37 5.16
C THR A 134 -12.72 -8.76 4.66
N PHE A 135 -12.17 -9.58 5.54
CA PHE A 135 -11.95 -11.00 5.32
C PHE A 135 -12.68 -11.79 6.39
N THR A 136 -13.47 -12.77 5.96
CA THR A 136 -14.13 -13.73 6.84
C THR A 136 -13.73 -15.13 6.46
N SER A 137 -13.43 -15.99 7.44
CA SER A 137 -13.26 -17.43 7.25
C SER A 137 -14.16 -18.24 8.17
N ASN A 138 -14.44 -19.49 7.80
CA ASN A 138 -15.18 -20.44 8.61
C ASN A 138 -14.23 -21.36 9.41
N ALA A 139 -14.75 -22.47 9.96
CA ALA A 139 -13.96 -23.44 10.72
C ALA A 139 -13.17 -24.47 9.86
N ALA A 140 -13.19 -24.33 8.53
CA ALA A 140 -12.65 -25.30 7.58
C ALA A 140 -11.25 -24.91 7.04
N SER A 141 -10.90 -25.44 5.87
CA SER A 141 -9.55 -25.47 5.31
C SER A 141 -8.93 -24.09 5.06
N GLU A 142 -7.76 -23.87 5.65
CA GLU A 142 -6.99 -22.65 5.50
C GLU A 142 -6.06 -22.69 4.27
N SER A 143 -5.91 -21.54 3.61
CA SER A 143 -5.05 -21.33 2.44
C SER A 143 -4.08 -20.17 2.68
N SER A 144 -3.22 -19.82 1.71
CA SER A 144 -2.19 -18.79 1.90
C SER A 144 -2.73 -17.35 1.92
N GLY A 145 -3.99 -17.14 1.51
CA GLY A 145 -4.69 -15.86 1.64
C GLY A 145 -4.50 -14.94 0.45
N PHE A 146 -4.40 -13.63 0.69
CA PHE A 146 -4.20 -12.66 -0.39
C PHE A 146 -2.99 -11.77 -0.14
N GLN A 147 -2.51 -11.18 -1.23
CA GLN A 147 -1.58 -10.05 -1.23
C GLN A 147 -2.12 -8.95 -2.14
N ALA A 148 -2.15 -7.73 -1.62
CA ALA A 148 -2.61 -6.54 -2.33
C ALA A 148 -1.56 -5.44 -2.26
N ALA A 149 -1.42 -4.67 -3.33
CA ALA A 149 -0.79 -3.36 -3.32
C ALA A 149 -1.88 -2.30 -3.09
N ILE A 150 -1.65 -1.39 -2.14
CA ILE A 150 -2.52 -0.24 -1.89
C ILE A 150 -1.71 1.02 -2.13
N ALA A 151 -2.15 1.89 -3.01
CA ALA A 151 -1.46 3.12 -3.37
C ALA A 151 -2.36 4.34 -3.26
N LEU A 152 -1.76 5.48 -2.90
CA LEU A 152 -2.40 6.77 -3.10
C LEU A 152 -2.53 7.07 -4.59
N HIS A 153 -3.73 7.52 -4.95
CA HIS A 153 -4.10 7.97 -6.27
C HIS A 153 -4.54 9.42 -6.24
N PHE A 154 -4.05 10.19 -7.20
CA PHE A 154 -4.45 11.59 -7.39
C PHE A 154 -5.35 11.69 -8.62
N PRO A 155 -6.68 11.69 -8.46
CA PRO A 155 -7.59 11.92 -9.58
C PRO A 155 -7.43 13.37 -10.06
N MET A 156 -6.67 13.54 -11.15
CA MET A 156 -6.41 14.84 -11.79
C MET A 156 -7.28 14.98 -13.04
N ILE A 157 -7.67 16.22 -13.39
CA ILE A 157 -8.55 16.51 -14.54
C ILE A 157 -7.78 16.58 -15.87
N ALA A 158 -6.46 16.84 -15.84
CA ALA A 158 -5.67 17.07 -17.06
C ALA A 158 -4.52 16.07 -17.26
N SER A 159 -3.59 15.95 -16.31
CA SER A 159 -2.45 15.02 -16.38
C SER A 159 -1.73 14.94 -15.03
N CYS A 160 -0.93 13.88 -14.81
CA CYS A 160 -0.17 13.73 -13.57
C CYS A 160 1.07 14.65 -13.61
N PRO A 161 1.27 15.53 -12.61
CA PRO A 161 2.37 16.49 -12.64
C PRO A 161 3.72 15.80 -12.37
N GLN A 162 4.38 15.33 -13.44
CA GLN A 162 5.64 14.56 -13.36
C GLN A 162 6.76 15.31 -12.61
N ASN A 163 6.80 16.64 -12.74
CA ASN A 163 7.79 17.49 -12.07
C ASN A 163 7.58 17.61 -10.55
N LEU A 164 6.47 17.08 -10.02
CA LEU A 164 6.14 17.08 -8.59
C LEU A 164 6.26 15.69 -7.97
N GLY A 165 7.02 14.78 -8.58
CA GLY A 165 7.26 13.45 -8.02
C GLY A 165 6.07 12.49 -8.18
N PHE A 166 5.28 12.66 -9.23
CA PHE A 166 4.23 11.71 -9.63
C PHE A 166 4.61 10.95 -10.88
N PHE A 167 4.13 9.70 -10.98
CA PHE A 167 4.23 8.86 -12.16
C PHE A 167 2.84 8.67 -12.79
N GLN A 168 2.77 8.76 -14.12
CA GLN A 168 1.53 8.53 -14.86
C GLN A 168 1.50 7.10 -15.42
N CYS A 169 0.63 6.27 -14.85
CA CYS A 169 0.34 4.94 -15.36
C CYS A 169 -0.32 5.01 -16.75
N LYS A 170 -0.25 3.91 -17.50
CA LYS A 170 -0.88 3.82 -18.84
C LYS A 170 -2.40 3.96 -18.77
N ASN A 171 -3.02 3.43 -17.73
CA ASN A 171 -4.45 3.58 -17.42
C ASN A 171 -4.84 4.97 -16.86
N LYS A 172 -3.92 5.95 -16.91
CA LYS A 172 -4.08 7.33 -16.45
C LYS A 172 -4.16 7.51 -14.93
N ASN A 173 -3.94 6.46 -14.14
CA ASN A 173 -3.73 6.62 -12.72
C ASN A 173 -2.46 7.43 -12.45
N CYS A 174 -2.54 8.35 -11.49
CA CYS A 174 -1.40 9.09 -10.97
C CYS A 174 -1.02 8.51 -9.61
N ILE A 175 0.19 7.96 -9.50
CA ILE A 175 0.76 7.44 -8.26
C ILE A 175 2.04 8.19 -7.90
N SER A 176 2.57 8.00 -6.70
CA SER A 176 3.88 8.55 -6.35
C SER A 176 4.98 7.93 -7.20
N LYS A 177 5.92 8.74 -7.67
CA LYS A 177 7.10 8.29 -8.40
C LYS A 177 7.96 7.29 -7.61
N GLN A 178 7.89 7.34 -6.28
CA GLN A 178 8.60 6.42 -5.38
C GLN A 178 8.10 4.97 -5.47
N LEU A 179 6.92 4.76 -6.07
CA LEU A 179 6.33 3.45 -6.28
C LEU A 179 6.73 2.82 -7.61
N GLU A 180 7.52 3.50 -8.45
CA GLU A 180 8.09 2.87 -9.65
C GLU A 180 9.13 1.81 -9.25
N CYS A 181 9.07 0.66 -9.90
CA CYS A 181 10.09 -0.38 -9.80
C CYS A 181 10.35 -0.90 -8.39
N ASP A 182 9.28 -0.97 -7.59
CA ASP A 182 9.35 -1.40 -6.21
C ASP A 182 9.01 -2.90 -6.05
N GLY A 183 8.56 -3.54 -7.15
CA GLY A 183 8.15 -4.94 -7.23
C GLY A 183 6.66 -5.14 -6.99
N ARG A 184 5.86 -4.08 -7.01
CA ARG A 184 4.41 -4.08 -6.76
C ARG A 184 3.66 -3.37 -7.87
N ASN A 185 2.46 -3.86 -8.15
CA ASN A 185 1.60 -3.24 -9.15
C ASN A 185 0.71 -2.16 -8.48
N HIS A 186 1.27 -1.00 -8.20
CA HIS A 186 0.55 0.15 -7.65
C HIS A 186 -0.30 0.87 -8.70
N CYS A 187 0.05 0.79 -9.98
CA CYS A 187 -0.78 1.32 -11.06
C CYS A 187 -2.08 0.55 -11.29
N GLY A 188 -2.10 -0.74 -10.95
CA GLY A 188 -3.15 -1.70 -11.29
C GLY A 188 -3.06 -2.26 -12.71
N ASP A 189 -2.26 -1.67 -13.60
CA ASP A 189 -1.98 -2.14 -14.96
C ASP A 189 -0.52 -2.59 -15.18
N GLY A 190 0.28 -2.59 -14.11
CA GLY A 190 1.69 -3.00 -14.06
C GLY A 190 2.67 -2.02 -14.70
N THR A 191 2.22 -0.82 -15.13
CA THR A 191 3.09 0.08 -15.89
C THR A 191 4.20 0.75 -15.09
N ASP A 192 4.04 0.82 -13.78
CA ASP A 192 5.07 1.20 -12.81
C ASP A 192 6.24 0.20 -12.71
N GLU A 193 6.08 -1.03 -13.21
CA GLU A 193 7.08 -2.10 -13.13
C GLU A 193 7.69 -2.48 -14.50
N ASN A 194 7.24 -1.89 -15.60
CA ASN A 194 7.61 -2.32 -16.95
C ASN A 194 8.95 -1.75 -17.47
N GLN A 195 9.43 -0.64 -16.90
CA GLN A 195 10.61 0.09 -17.39
C GLN A 195 11.65 0.30 -16.29
N CYS A 196 11.81 -0.71 -15.44
CA CYS A 196 12.88 -0.76 -14.46
C CYS A 196 14.19 -0.99 -15.20
N GLY A 197 14.93 0.09 -15.44
CA GLY A 197 16.21 0.05 -16.15
C GLY A 197 17.05 -1.10 -15.62
N ILE A 198 17.46 -2.00 -16.51
CA ILE A 198 18.39 -3.10 -16.20
C ILE A 198 19.76 -2.48 -15.95
N LEU A 199 19.99 -1.81 -14.82
CA LEU A 199 21.30 -1.45 -14.25
C LEU A 199 21.06 -1.11 -12.77
N SER A 200 21.24 -2.05 -11.85
CA SER A 200 22.57 -2.33 -11.30
C SER A 200 22.61 -3.78 -10.81
N GLY A 201 23.65 -4.50 -11.23
CA GLY A 201 23.96 -5.84 -10.73
C GLY A 201 24.38 -5.85 -9.26
#